data_AF-A0A5K1FSS9-F1
#
_entry.id   AF-A0A5K1FSS9-F1
#
_cell.length_a   1.000
_cell.length_b   1.000
_cell.length_c   1.000
_cell.angle_alpha   90.00
_cell.angle_beta   90.00
_cell.angle_gamma   90.00
#
_symmetry.space_group_name_H-M   'P 1'
#
loop_
_entity.id
_entity.type
_entity.pdbx_description
1 polymer ?
#
loop_
_entity_poly.entity_id
_entity_poly.type
_entity_poly.pdbx_seq_one_letter_code
_entity_poly.pdbx_strand_id
1 'polypeptide(L)' 'VSHHPMIVACHCEGRGWKFWGDSNLKSKFWGRSIQLDPVGVLTLEFDDGMVLQWSK' A
#
# COMPACT_ATOMS: atom_id res chain seq x y z
N VAL A 1 10.93 3.68 -1.12
CA VAL A 1 10.28 4.75 -1.91
C VAL A 1 11.01 4.92 -3.24
N SER A 2 10.30 5.23 -4.32
CA SER A 2 10.88 5.45 -5.65
C SER A 2 10.08 6.47 -6.45
N HIS A 3 10.73 7.21 -7.36
CA HIS A 3 10.07 8.15 -8.27
C HIS A 3 9.82 7.53 -9.66
N HIS A 4 10.71 6.64 -10.14
CA HIS A 4 10.57 5.96 -11.44
C HIS A 4 10.86 4.46 -11.28
N PRO A 5 9.83 3.60 -11.14
CA PRO A 5 8.40 3.93 -11.07
C PRO A 5 8.01 4.57 -9.73
N MET A 6 6.85 5.24 -9.67
CA MET A 6 6.34 5.87 -8.45
C MET A 6 5.95 4.81 -7.43
N ILE A 7 6.73 4.67 -6.36
CA ILE A 7 6.47 3.74 -5.26
C ILE A 7 6.43 4.51 -3.96
N VAL A 8 5.27 4.46 -3.30
CA VAL A 8 5.05 5.01 -1.96
C VAL A 8 5.15 3.87 -0.96
N ALA A 9 5.78 4.11 0.19
CA ALA A 9 5.82 3.16 1.30
C ALA A 9 5.35 3.86 2.57
N CYS A 10 4.69 3.11 3.46
CA CYS A 10 4.27 3.60 4.76
C CYS A 10 4.57 2.58 5.86
N HIS A 11 4.72 3.08 7.08
CA HIS A 11 4.89 2.29 8.28
C HIS A 11 4.26 3.05 9.45
N CYS A 12 3.37 2.39 10.19
CA CYS A 12 2.66 2.94 11.33
C CYS A 12 2.65 1.90 12.46
N GLU A 13 2.80 2.37 13.69
CA GLU A 13 2.72 1.53 14.88
C GLU A 13 1.63 2.09 15.81
N GLY A 14 0.93 1.18 16.48
CA GLY A 14 0.01 1.52 17.55
C GLY A 14 0.14 0.54 18.71
N ARG A 15 -0.70 0.69 19.73
CA ARG A 15 -0.72 -0.26 20.85
C ARG A 15 -1.27 -1.59 20.36
N GLY A 16 -0.46 -2.65 20.38
CA GLY A 16 -0.91 -3.98 20.00
C GLY A 16 -0.79 -4.31 18.52
N TRP A 17 -0.27 -3.40 17.67
CA TRP A 17 -0.22 -3.63 16.22
C TRP A 17 0.84 -2.81 15.47
N LYS A 18 1.25 -3.35 14.33
CA LYS A 18 2.12 -2.72 13.33
C LYS A 18 1.48 -2.83 11.96
N PHE A 19 1.56 -1.76 11.18
CA PHE A 19 1.03 -1.70 9.83
C PHE A 19 2.10 -1.17 8.88
N TRP A 20 2.29 -1.85 7.75
CA TRP A 20 3.19 -1.38 6.71
C TRP A 20 2.75 -1.86 5.33
N GLY A 21 3.27 -1.19 4.32
CA GLY A 21 3.08 -1.60 2.95
C GLY A 21 3.74 -0.64 1.99
N ASP A 22 3.82 -1.08 0.74
CA ASP A 22 4.20 -0.25 -0.38
C ASP A 22 3.12 -0.32 -1.46
N SER A 23 3.07 0.70 -2.32
CA SER A 23 2.15 0.76 -3.43
C SER A 23 2.77 1.51 -4.59
N ASN A 24 2.81 0.86 -5.75
CA ASN A 24 3.08 1.47 -7.04
C ASN A 24 1.77 2.01 -7.63
N LEU A 25 1.69 3.31 -7.88
CA LEU A 25 0.49 3.93 -8.43
C LEU A 25 0.60 4.01 -9.96
N LYS A 26 -0.12 3.13 -10.65
CA LYS A 26 -0.23 3.18 -12.12
C LYS A 26 -1.41 4.07 -12.50
N SER A 27 -1.16 5.06 -13.35
CA SER A 27 -2.21 5.97 -13.84
C SER A 27 -2.42 5.80 -15.34
N LYS A 28 -3.69 5.78 -15.78
CA LYS A 28 -4.06 5.82 -17.19
C LYS A 28 -5.18 6.82 -17.43
N PHE A 29 -4.94 7.79 -18.32
CA PHE A 29 -5.96 8.74 -18.75
C PHE A 29 -6.80 8.14 -19.89
N TRP A 30 -8.12 8.19 -19.74
CA TRP A 30 -9.12 7.68 -20.68
C TRP A 30 -9.90 8.82 -21.37
N GLY A 31 -9.27 9.97 -21.57
CA GLY A 31 -9.87 11.13 -22.24
C GLY A 31 -10.79 11.98 -21.36
N ARG A 32 -11.68 11.36 -20.58
CA ARG A 32 -12.57 12.07 -19.63
C ARG A 32 -12.30 11.77 -18.16
N SER A 33 -11.63 10.65 -17.87
CA SER A 33 -11.32 10.21 -16.52
C SER A 33 -9.89 9.69 -16.43
N ILE A 34 -9.35 9.65 -15.22
CA ILE A 34 -8.08 9.01 -14.91
C ILE A 34 -8.39 7.76 -14.10
N GLN A 35 -7.89 6.62 -14.55
CA GLN A 35 -7.84 5.40 -13.75
C GLN A 35 -6.55 5.42 -12.93
N LEU A 36 -6.71 5.19 -11.63
CA LEU A 36 -5.61 5.01 -10.69
C LEU A 36 -5.66 3.57 -10.18
N ASP A 37 -4.61 2.82 -10.44
CA ASP A 37 -4.48 1.40 -10.10
C ASP A 37 -3.33 1.23 -9.08
N PRO A 38 -3.65 1.14 -7.78
CA PRO A 38 -2.65 0.92 -6.74
C PRO A 38 -2.23 -0.55 -6.71
N VAL A 39 -0.97 -0.81 -7.08
CA VAL A 39 -0.41 -2.16 -7.04
C VAL A 39 0.51 -2.28 -5.83
N GLY A 40 0.15 -3.12 -4.86
CA GLY A 40 0.91 -3.28 -3.63
C GLY A 40 0.18 -4.16 -2.62
N VAL A 41 0.91 -4.58 -1.59
CA VAL A 41 0.37 -5.37 -0.48
C VAL A 41 0.43 -4.54 0.79
N LEU A 42 -0.68 -4.55 1.52
CA LEU A 42 -0.76 -3.99 2.87
C LEU A 42 -0.65 -5.14 3.87
N THR A 43 0.14 -4.94 4.91
CA THR A 43 0.33 -5.90 6.00
C THR A 43 -0.02 -5.26 7.34
N LEU A 44 -0.81 -5.97 8.13
CA LEU A 44 -1.14 -5.65 9.52
C LEU A 44 -0.73 -6.84 10.39
N GLU A 45 0.12 -6.60 11.36
CA GLU A 45 0.57 -7.58 12.35
C GLU A 45 0.10 -7.13 13.74
N PHE A 46 -0.51 -8.04 14.50
CA PHE A 46 -0.85 -7.85 15.90
C PHE A 46 0.21 -8.50 16.81
N ASP A 47 0.32 -8.01 18.04
CA ASP A 47 1.32 -8.51 19.01
C ASP A 47 1.13 -9.99 19.40
N ASP A 48 -0.05 -10.56 19.16
CA ASP A 48 -0.36 -11.98 19.36
C ASP A 48 0.15 -12.88 18.21
N GLY A 49 0.80 -12.28 17.21
CA GLY A 49 1.34 -12.95 16.02
C GLY A 49 0.34 -13.12 14.88
N MET A 50 -0.89 -12.61 15.01
CA MET A 50 -1.85 -12.61 13.90
C MET A 50 -1.42 -11.62 12.81
N VAL A 51 -1.33 -12.11 11.57
CA VAL A 51 -0.96 -11.31 10.39
C VAL A 51 -2.10 -11.31 9.37
N LEU A 52 -2.49 -10.12 8.92
CA LEU A 52 -3.45 -9.90 7.83
C LEU A 52 -2.74 -9.24 6.65
N GLN A 53 -2.97 -9.78 5.46
CA GLN A 53 -2.44 -9.24 4.21
C GLN A 53 -3.53 -9.11 3.15
N TRP A 54 -3.52 -8.00 2.42
CA TRP A 54 -4.44 -7.79 1.31
C TRP A 54 -3.84 -6.86 0.25
N SER A 55 -4.33 -7.01 -0.98
CA SER A 55 -4.08 -6.10 -2.10
C SER A 55 -5.26 -5.13 -2.24
N LYS A 56 -5.00 -3.94 -2.77
CA LYS A 56 -6.00 -2.88 -2.95
C LYS A 56 -6.67 -2.94 -4.32
#